data_AF-A0A1H0SGS2-F1
#
_entry.id   AF-A0A1H0SGS2-F1
#
_cell.length_a   1.000
_cell.length_b   1.000
_cell.length_c   1.000
_cell.angle_alpha   90.00
_cell.angle_beta   90.00
_cell.angle_gamma   90.00
#
_symmetry.space_group_name_H-M   'P 1'
#
loop_
_entity.id
_entity.type
_entity.pdbx_description
1 polymer ?
#
loop_
_entity_poly.entity_id
_entity_poly.type
_entity_poly.pdbx_seq_one_letter_code
_entity_poly.pdbx_strand_id
1 'polypeptide(L)' 'MLEANDILTDAGLSREQKIARLKELLSEARGLQRAATEGGMDPDDGVTRNLRDIELALDQLNAEQPEAGAATL' A
#
# COMPACT_ATOMS: atom_id res chain seq x y z
N MET A 1 -10.58 -9.64 4.57
CA MET A 1 -10.08 -8.54 3.72
C MET A 1 -8.84 -9.07 3.04
N LEU A 2 -8.62 -8.75 1.76
CA LEU A 2 -7.32 -9.01 1.13
C LEU A 2 -6.29 -8.11 1.84
N GLU A 3 -5.21 -8.68 2.36
CA GLU A 3 -4.16 -7.89 3.00
C GLU A 3 -3.08 -7.49 1.98
N ALA A 4 -2.32 -6.43 2.27
CA ALA A 4 -1.22 -6.00 1.41
C ALA A 4 -0.22 -7.14 1.11
N ASN A 5 -0.01 -8.04 2.09
CA ASN A 5 0.86 -9.19 1.96
C ASN A 5 0.34 -10.26 0.99
N ASP A 6 -0.98 -10.44 0.89
CA ASP A 6 -1.57 -11.37 -0.09
C ASP A 6 -1.26 -10.89 -1.51
N ILE A 7 -1.32 -9.58 -1.76
CA ILE A 7 -1.00 -8.99 -3.07
C ILE A 7 0.50 -9.12 -3.37
N LEU A 8 1.36 -8.89 -2.37
CA LEU A 8 2.81 -9.03 -2.53
C LEU A 8 3.24 -10.46 -2.87
N THR A 9 2.65 -11.45 -2.20
CA THR A 9 3.02 -12.86 -2.33
C THR A 9 2.31 -13.56 -3.50
N ASP A 10 1.32 -12.92 -4.13
CA ASP A 10 0.64 -13.47 -5.29
C ASP A 10 1.59 -13.62 -6.49
N ALA A 11 1.95 -14.86 -6.81
CA ALA A 11 2.81 -15.19 -7.94
C ALA A 11 2.11 -15.05 -9.31
N GLY A 12 0.78 -14.95 -9.31
CA GLY A 12 -0.03 -14.73 -10.52
C GLY A 12 -0.10 -13.27 -10.95
N LEU A 13 0.37 -12.33 -10.12
CA LEU A 13 0.40 -10.90 -10.44
C LEU A 13 1.81 -10.46 -10.87
N SER A 14 1.88 -9.71 -11.96
CA SER A 14 3.08 -8.95 -12.30
C SER A 14 3.30 -7.83 -11.28
N ARG A 15 4.55 -7.36 -11.16
CA ARG A 15 4.90 -6.22 -10.30
C ARG A 15 4.00 -5.01 -10.54
N GLU A 16 3.72 -4.67 -11.79
CA GLU A 16 2.85 -3.54 -12.15
C GLU A 16 1.41 -3.76 -11.67
N GLN A 17 0.89 -4.99 -11.80
CA GLN A 17 -0.42 -5.34 -11.29
C GLN A 17 -0.49 -5.28 -9.76
N LYS A 18 0.57 -5.71 -9.06
CA LYS A 18 0.69 -5.58 -7.60
C LYS A 18 0.66 -4.12 -7.17
N ILE A 19 1.44 -3.26 -7.83
CA ILE A 19 1.47 -1.81 -7.58
C ILE A 19 0.08 -1.20 -7.81
N ALA A 20 -0.59 -1.54 -8.90
CA ALA A 20 -1.92 -1.02 -9.20
C ALA A 20 -2.94 -1.38 -8.11
N ARG A 21 -2.99 -2.66 -7.70
CA ARG A 21 -3.90 -3.13 -6.65
C ARG A 21 -3.58 -2.53 -5.28
N LEU A 22 -2.31 -2.42 -4.91
CA LEU A 22 -1.91 -1.78 -3.66
C LEU A 22 -2.29 -0.28 -3.62
N LYS A 23 -2.22 0.42 -4.76
CA LYS A 23 -2.68 1.82 -4.86
C LYS A 23 -4.19 1.96 -4.70
N GLU A 24 -4.98 1.05 -5.27
CA GLU A 24 -6.43 1.01 -5.03
C GLU A 24 -6.73 0.81 -3.56
N LEU A 25 -6.09 -0.19 -2.94
CA LEU A 25 -6.27 -0.49 -1.51
C LEU A 25 -5.87 0.69 -0.62
N LEU A 26 -4.80 1.41 -0.95
CA LEU A 26 -4.38 2.63 -0.25
C LEU A 26 -5.43 3.74 -0.36
N SER A 27 -6.02 3.92 -1.54
CA SER A 27 -7.06 4.93 -1.78
C SER A 27 -8.31 4.65 -0.94
N GLU A 28 -8.73 3.38 -0.90
CA GLU A 28 -9.86 2.92 -0.07
C GLU A 28 -9.59 3.13 1.42
N ALA A 29 -8.41 2.71 1.90
CA ALA A 29 -8.01 2.87 3.30
C ALA A 29 -7.99 4.35 3.72
N ARG A 30 -7.48 5.25 2.86
CA ARG A 30 -7.50 6.70 3.10
C ARG A 30 -8.90 7.28 3.06
N GLY A 31 -9.80 6.73 2.23
CA GLY A 31 -11.21 7.10 2.21
C GLY A 31 -11.92 6.74 3.52
N LEU A 32 -11.68 5.53 4.03
CA LEU A 32 -12.19 5.08 5.32
C LEU A 32 -11.62 5.90 6.48
N GLN A 33 -10.31 6.19 6.47
CA GLN A 33 -9.69 7.03 7.49
C GLN A 33 -10.32 8.43 7.53
N ARG A 34 -10.54 9.06 6.37
CA ARG A 34 -11.21 10.37 6.28
C ARG A 34 -12.62 10.31 6.88
N ALA A 35 -13.41 9.32 6.47
CA ALA A 35 -14.77 9.13 7.00
C ALA A 35 -14.78 8.88 8.52
N ALA A 36 -13.81 8.15 9.06
CA ALA A 36 -13.68 7.91 10.49
C ALA A 36 -13.32 9.19 11.26
N THR A 37 -12.35 9.97 10.77
CA THR A 37 -11.94 11.24 11.39
C THR A 37 -13.01 12.32 11.30
N GLU A 38 -13.82 12.35 10.23
CA GLU A 38 -14.92 13.31 10.07
C GLU A 38 -16.14 12.94 10.93
N GLY A 39 -16.29 11.66 11.31
CA GLY A 39 -17.37 11.15 12.16
C GLY A 39 -17.08 11.13 13.66
N GLY A 40 -15.89 11.54 14.10
CA GLY A 40 -15.47 11.50 15.51
C GLY A 40 -15.11 10.10 16.04
N MET A 41 -14.77 9.17 15.14
CA MET A 41 -14.36 7.81 15.49
C MET A 41 -12.83 7.74 15.65
N ASP A 42 -12.36 7.02 16.68
CA ASP A 42 -10.94 6.96 17.04
C ASP A 42 -10.10 6.31 15.92
N PRO A 43 -9.04 6.98 15.41
CA PRO A 43 -8.25 6.47 14.28
C PRO A 43 -7.37 5.26 14.61
N ASP A 44 -7.26 4.86 15.88
CA ASP A 44 -6.41 3.74 16.33
C ASP A 44 -7.08 2.34 16.23
N ASP A 45 -8.28 2.25 15.67
CA ASP A 45 -9.11 1.02 15.58
C ASP A 45 -8.62 -0.04 14.56
N GLY A 46 -7.34 -0.02 14.19
CA GLY A 46 -6.73 -0.99 13.24
C GLY A 46 -6.74 -0.57 11.76
N VAL A 47 -7.48 0.49 11.40
CA VAL A 47 -7.46 1.09 10.05
C VAL A 47 -6.07 1.63 9.69
N THR A 48 -5.40 2.25 10.67
CA THR A 48 -4.06 2.83 10.51
C THR A 48 -2.98 1.77 10.31
N ARG A 49 -3.13 0.59 10.93
CA ARG A 49 -2.21 -0.54 10.76
C ARG A 49 -2.24 -1.07 9.32
N ASN A 50 -3.45 -1.20 8.77
CA ASN A 50 -3.66 -1.64 7.39
C ASN A 50 -3.02 -0.67 6.38
N LEU A 51 -3.06 0.64 6.66
CA LEU A 51 -2.49 1.68 5.80
C LEU A 51 -0.96 1.61 5.73
N ARG A 52 -0.30 1.40 6.88
CA ARG A 52 1.16 1.28 6.95
C ARG A 52 1.69 0.04 6.23
N ASP A 53 0.98 -1.07 6.33
CA ASP A 53 1.36 -2.32 5.64
C ASP A 53 1.26 -2.17 4.11
N ILE A 54 0.27 -1.42 3.61
CA ILE A 54 0.13 -1.10 2.18
C ILE A 54 1.28 -0.19 1.70
N GLU A 55 1.64 0.84 2.47
CA GLU A 55 2.72 1.75 2.11
C GLU A 55 4.08 1.03 2.07
N LEU A 56 4.34 0.15 3.03
CA LEU A 56 5.56 -0.67 3.05
C LEU A 56 5.61 -1.63 1.86
N ALA A 57 4.48 -2.22 1.47
CA ALA A 57 4.42 -3.10 0.31
C ALA A 57 4.71 -2.37 -1.00
N LEU A 58 4.22 -1.13 -1.16
CA LEU A 58 4.53 -0.29 -2.31
C LEU A 58 6.02 0.09 -2.35
N ASP A 59 6.60 0.41 -1.20
CA ASP A 59 8.02 0.73 -1.07
C ASP A 59 8.90 -0.46 -1.47
N GLN A 60 8.58 -1.67 -1.01
CA GLN A 60 9.29 -2.90 -1.39
C GLN A 60 9.28 -3.11 -2.91
N LEU A 61 8.10 -3.02 -3.55
CA LEU A 61 8.01 -3.18 -5.00
C LEU A 61 8.81 -2.09 -5.72
N ASN A 62 8.82 -0.85 -5.23
CA ASN A 62 9.61 0.23 -5.82
C ASN A 62 11.11 0.04 -5.63
N ALA A 63 11.57 -0.46 -4.48
CA ALA A 63 12.97 -0.77 -4.23
C ALA A 63 13.51 -1.93 -5.09
N GLU A 64 12.63 -2.83 -5.55
CA GLU A 64 12.97 -3.89 -6.52
C GLU A 64 13.14 -3.38 -7.95
N GLN A 65 12.97 -2.08 -8.24
CA GLN A 65 13.50 -1.54 -9.49
C GLN A 65 15.03 -1.65 -9.45
N PRO A 66 15.68 -2.38 -10.39
CA PRO A 66 17.10 -2.20 -10.56
C PRO A 66 17.28 -0.73 -10.95
N GLU A 67 18.00 0.02 -10.11
CA GLU A 67 18.45 1.38 -10.35
C GLU A 67 18.94 1.53 -11.80
N ALA A 68 18.03 1.93 -12.70
CA ALA A 68 18.38 2.37 -14.03
C ALA A 68 18.89 3.81 -13.88
N GLY A 69 20.16 3.93 -13.46
CA GLY A 69 20.97 5.12 -13.66
C GLY A 69 20.75 6.26 -12.67
N ALA A 70 21.20 6.10 -11.43
CA ALA A 70 21.71 7.23 -10.66
C ALA A 70 23.24 7.28 -10.83
N ALA A 71 23.69 7.86 -11.95
CA ALA A 71 25.02 8.45 -12.02
C ALA A 71 25.08 9.55 -10.94
N THR A 72 25.70 9.24 -9.81
CA THR A 72 26.02 10.26 -8.80
C THR A 72 27.34 10.89 -9.22
N LEU A 73 27.28 12.18 -9.58
CA LEU A 73 28.40 13.06 -9.92
C LEU A 73 29.32 13.33 -8.72
#